data_AF-A0A7C7AQ29-F1
#
_entry.id   AF-A0A7C7AQ29-F1
#
_cell.length_a   1.000
_cell.length_b   1.000
_cell.length_c   1.000
_cell.angle_alpha   90.00
_cell.angle_beta   90.00
_cell.angle_gamma   90.00
#
_symmetry.space_group_name_H-M   'P 1'
#
loop_
_entity.id
_entity.type
_entity.pdbx_description
1 polymer ?
#
loop_
_entity_poly.entity_id
_entity_poly.type
_entity_poly.pdbx_seq_one_letter_code
_entity_poly.pdbx_strand_id
1 'polypeptide(L)'
;MRKLLVAAIALTVLLAITGCNASINQGSTTATQQDSTVNTGETLPILSGDLNDQESNPIIDFETLEEMQTYAEFTFEIPKEVPTEYSKLSYYSVWDYVFRVSYKNSDDEEILFSMSDQYADPSGDYNEYSNTKVETVGDVPVKFSTNSDDNTAKCLARWTVGGIRYSITGATVSQATDMIKSM
;
A
#
# COMPACT_ATOMS: atom_id res chain seq x y z
N MET A 1 25.23 -3.90 -40.11
CA MET A 1 23.82 -3.69 -40.51
C MET A 1 23.22 -5.03 -40.94
N ARG A 2 22.46 -5.68 -40.05
CA ARG A 2 21.60 -6.83 -40.41
C ARG A 2 20.18 -6.44 -40.04
N LYS A 3 19.34 -6.24 -41.07
CA LYS A 3 17.90 -6.01 -40.93
C LYS A 3 17.23 -7.37 -40.93
N LEU A 4 16.49 -7.71 -39.88
CA LEU A 4 15.52 -8.81 -39.88
C LEU A 4 14.24 -8.29 -39.22
N LEU A 5 13.31 -7.93 -40.09
CA LEU A 5 11.87 -7.81 -39.85
C LEU A 5 11.30 -9.20 -39.55
N VAL A 6 10.39 -9.35 -38.58
CA VAL A 6 9.25 -10.30 -38.45
C VAL A 6 8.66 -10.05 -37.04
N ALA A 7 7.38 -10.02 -36.71
CA ALA A 7 6.08 -9.79 -37.34
C ALA A 7 5.09 -9.69 -36.16
N ALA A 8 4.08 -8.82 -36.24
CA ALA A 8 3.06 -8.61 -35.22
C ALA A 8 2.04 -9.76 -35.18
N ILE A 9 1.63 -10.18 -33.97
CA ILE A 9 0.42 -10.98 -33.75
C ILE A 9 -0.37 -10.34 -32.62
N ALA A 10 -1.44 -9.64 -32.99
CA ALA A 10 -2.51 -9.22 -32.10
C ALA A 10 -3.50 -10.38 -31.93
N LEU A 11 -3.92 -10.65 -30.70
CA LEU A 11 -5.03 -11.56 -30.42
C LEU A 11 -6.00 -10.87 -29.46
N THR A 12 -7.07 -10.31 -30.00
CA THR A 12 -8.23 -9.83 -29.26
C THR A 12 -9.24 -10.96 -29.14
N VAL A 13 -9.73 -11.20 -27.92
CA VAL A 13 -10.85 -12.10 -27.66
C VAL A 13 -11.99 -11.26 -27.08
N LEU A 14 -13.02 -11.02 -27.89
CA LEU A 14 -14.33 -10.57 -27.43
C LEU A 14 -15.20 -11.81 -27.17
N LEU A 15 -15.84 -11.89 -26.01
CA LEU A 15 -17.08 -12.63 -25.85
C LEU A 15 -18.15 -11.70 -25.26
N ALA A 16 -19.15 -11.41 -26.08
CA ALA A 16 -20.44 -10.90 -25.64
C ALA A 16 -21.43 -12.06 -25.67
N ILE A 17 -22.24 -12.20 -24.62
CA ILE A 17 -23.41 -13.09 -24.65
C ILE A 17 -24.60 -12.29 -24.13
N THR A 18 -25.56 -12.07 -25.02
CA THR A 18 -26.88 -11.50 -24.75
C THR A 18 -27.85 -12.64 -24.44
N GLY A 19 -28.74 -12.42 -23.46
CA GLY A 19 -29.93 -13.25 -23.26
C GLY A 19 -30.91 -12.62 -22.27
N CYS A 20 -32.00 -12.06 -22.79
CA CYS A 20 -33.20 -11.64 -22.03
C CYS A 20 -34.35 -12.66 -22.17
N ASN A 21 -35.33 -12.53 -21.27
CA ASN A 21 -36.72 -13.05 -21.25
C ASN A 21 -36.92 -14.36 -20.46
N ALA A 22 -37.96 -14.63 -19.66
CA ALA A 22 -39.20 -13.99 -19.15
C ALA A 22 -39.60 -14.82 -17.87
N SER A 23 -40.52 -14.52 -16.95
CA SER A 23 -41.94 -14.17 -17.08
C SER A 23 -42.58 -13.93 -15.69
N ILE A 24 -43.72 -13.25 -15.73
CA ILE A 24 -44.69 -12.78 -14.71
C ILE A 24 -45.36 -13.85 -13.81
N ASN A 25 -45.71 -13.48 -12.56
CA ASN A 25 -47.03 -13.79 -11.96
C ASN A 25 -47.40 -12.83 -10.79
N GLN A 26 -48.63 -12.32 -10.79
CA GLN A 26 -49.20 -11.42 -9.76
C GLN A 26 -50.10 -12.18 -8.78
N GLY A 27 -50.20 -11.69 -7.53
CA GLY A 27 -51.18 -12.16 -6.53
C GLY A 27 -51.31 -11.23 -5.30
N SER A 28 -52.14 -10.19 -5.46
CA SER A 28 -52.96 -9.36 -4.54
C SER A 28 -52.71 -9.19 -3.01
N THR A 29 -52.65 -7.89 -2.62
CA THR A 29 -53.28 -7.14 -1.49
C THR A 29 -52.77 -7.37 -0.05
N THR A 30 -52.36 -6.38 0.78
CA THR A 30 -52.92 -5.03 1.07
C THR A 30 -51.91 -4.07 1.77
N ALA A 31 -51.90 -2.79 1.35
CA ALA A 31 -51.47 -1.47 1.93
C ALA A 31 -50.51 -1.39 3.18
N THR A 32 -49.50 -0.50 3.29
CA THR A 32 -49.37 0.93 2.91
C THR A 32 -47.89 1.37 2.82
N GLN A 33 -47.65 2.42 2.03
CA GLN A 33 -46.42 3.06 1.49
C GLN A 33 -45.40 3.54 2.56
N GLN A 34 -44.07 3.58 2.31
CA GLN A 34 -43.40 4.56 1.45
C GLN A 34 -41.96 4.13 1.00
N ASP A 35 -41.70 4.50 -0.24
CA ASP A 35 -40.59 4.29 -1.18
C ASP A 35 -39.14 4.58 -0.72
N SER A 36 -38.21 3.67 -1.07
CA SER A 36 -36.93 3.98 -1.75
C SER A 36 -36.26 2.69 -2.28
N THR A 37 -36.13 2.64 -3.60
CA THR A 37 -35.38 1.74 -4.51
C THR A 37 -34.33 0.75 -3.95
N VAL A 38 -34.43 -0.49 -4.42
CA VAL A 38 -33.48 -1.61 -4.33
C VAL A 38 -32.34 -1.46 -5.34
N ASN A 39 -31.09 -1.74 -4.94
CA ASN A 39 -30.24 -2.67 -5.70
C ASN A 39 -29.15 -3.31 -4.85
N THR A 40 -29.14 -4.63 -4.93
CA THR A 40 -28.27 -5.59 -4.28
C THR A 40 -26.88 -5.58 -4.91
N GLY A 41 -25.85 -5.50 -4.07
CA GLY A 41 -24.45 -5.67 -4.45
C GLY A 41 -23.61 -5.86 -3.19
N GLU A 42 -23.49 -7.11 -2.75
CA GLU A 42 -22.49 -7.64 -1.81
C GLU A 42 -22.03 -6.69 -0.67
N THR A 43 -22.88 -6.52 0.33
CA THR A 43 -22.44 -5.97 1.63
C THR A 43 -21.53 -6.99 2.32
N LEU A 44 -20.24 -6.66 2.39
CA LEU A 44 -19.34 -7.18 3.41
C LEU A 44 -20.01 -7.05 4.79
N PRO A 45 -19.84 -7.99 5.73
CA PRO A 45 -20.44 -7.88 7.04
C PRO A 45 -19.86 -6.64 7.73
N ILE A 46 -20.72 -5.63 7.93
CA ILE A 46 -20.48 -4.52 8.85
C ILE A 46 -20.38 -5.13 10.26
N LEU A 47 -19.14 -5.21 10.75
CA LEU A 47 -18.82 -5.57 12.13
C LEU A 47 -19.54 -4.58 13.05
N SER A 48 -20.74 -4.96 13.49
CA SER A 48 -21.45 -4.30 14.58
C SER A 48 -20.86 -4.82 15.89
N GLY A 49 -19.61 -4.44 16.15
CA GLY A 49 -18.91 -4.66 17.40
C GLY A 49 -18.99 -3.39 18.24
N ASP A 50 -19.41 -3.56 19.49
CA ASP A 50 -19.45 -2.57 20.55
C ASP A 50 -18.13 -1.76 20.63
N LEU A 51 -18.21 -0.42 20.63
CA LEU A 51 -17.05 0.50 20.60
C LEU A 51 -16.34 0.62 21.97
N ASN A 52 -16.17 -0.47 22.70
CA ASN A 52 -15.64 -0.46 24.07
C ASN A 52 -14.34 -1.23 24.30
N ASP A 53 -13.72 -1.80 23.28
CA ASP A 53 -12.29 -2.13 23.35
C ASP A 53 -11.53 -1.05 22.58
N GLN A 54 -10.95 -0.09 23.31
CA GLN A 54 -9.66 0.44 22.88
C GLN A 54 -8.69 -0.75 22.95
N GLU A 55 -8.73 -1.61 21.93
CA GLU A 55 -7.67 -2.57 21.68
C GLU A 55 -6.38 -1.77 21.80
N SER A 56 -5.53 -2.18 22.74
CA SER A 56 -4.18 -1.66 22.86
C SER A 56 -3.63 -1.55 21.43
N ASN A 57 -3.08 -0.39 21.06
CA ASN A 57 -2.23 -0.30 19.87
C ASN A 57 -0.84 -0.70 20.35
N PRO A 58 -0.49 -2.00 20.42
CA PRO A 58 0.80 -2.42 20.92
C PRO A 58 1.89 -1.80 20.03
N ILE A 59 2.89 -1.26 20.70
CA ILE A 59 4.18 -0.95 20.11
C ILE A 59 5.14 -1.97 20.69
N ILE A 60 5.79 -2.74 19.82
CA ILE A 60 6.78 -3.75 20.21
C ILE A 60 8.12 -3.31 19.65
N ASP A 61 9.09 -3.07 20.54
CA ASP A 61 10.47 -2.78 20.15
C ASP A 61 11.25 -4.09 19.96
N PHE A 62 12.13 -4.13 18.97
CA PHE A 62 13.03 -5.25 18.71
C PHE A 62 14.49 -4.78 18.81
N GLU A 63 15.35 -5.59 19.41
CA GLU A 63 16.77 -5.25 19.54
C GLU A 63 17.51 -5.43 18.21
N THR A 64 17.05 -6.35 17.36
CA THR A 64 17.69 -6.71 16.10
C THR A 64 16.70 -6.90 14.96
N LEU A 65 17.19 -6.75 13.72
CA LEU A 65 16.41 -7.07 12.53
C LEU A 65 15.97 -8.55 12.51
N GLU A 66 16.82 -9.47 12.97
CA GLU A 66 16.53 -10.91 13.01
C GLU A 66 15.36 -11.24 13.95
N GLU A 67 15.31 -10.56 15.10
CA GLU A 67 14.19 -10.68 16.04
C GLU A 67 12.88 -10.20 15.41
N MET A 68 12.91 -9.03 14.76
CA MET A 68 11.75 -8.50 14.04
C MET A 68 11.30 -9.42 12.89
N GLN A 69 12.24 -9.96 12.10
CA GLN A 69 11.93 -10.90 11.02
C GLN A 69 11.34 -12.21 11.53
N THR A 70 11.81 -12.71 12.68
CA THR A 70 11.25 -13.90 13.32
C THR A 70 9.83 -13.64 13.80
N TYR A 71 9.57 -12.47 14.38
CA TYR A 71 8.24 -12.08 14.86
C TYR A 71 7.26 -11.85 13.71
N ALA A 72 7.71 -11.29 12.58
CA ALA A 72 6.83 -10.93 11.46
C ALA A 72 6.17 -12.13 10.77
N GLU A 73 6.72 -13.34 10.89
CA GLU A 73 6.23 -14.54 10.21
C GLU A 73 6.21 -14.44 8.66
N PHE A 74 6.78 -13.38 8.08
CA PHE A 74 7.02 -13.22 6.64
C PHE A 74 8.45 -12.71 6.36
N THR A 75 8.97 -13.05 5.19
CA THR A 75 10.30 -12.61 4.76
C THR A 75 10.23 -11.26 4.08
N PHE A 76 11.03 -10.30 4.55
CA PHE A 76 11.20 -9.00 3.92
C PHE A 76 12.66 -8.56 3.95
N GLU A 77 13.01 -7.70 2.99
CA GLU A 77 14.31 -7.04 2.92
C GLU A 77 14.16 -5.58 3.38
N ILE A 78 15.27 -5.02 3.86
CA ILE A 78 15.36 -3.60 4.22
C ILE A 78 16.40 -2.93 3.30
N PRO A 79 16.31 -1.60 3.08
CA PRO A 79 17.32 -0.87 2.33
C PRO A 79 18.73 -1.10 2.90
N LYS A 80 19.66 -1.51 2.03
CA LYS A 80 21.09 -1.66 2.35
C LYS A 80 21.83 -0.32 2.30
N GLU A 81 21.31 0.62 1.51
CA GLU A 81 21.80 1.98 1.38
C GLU A 81 20.77 2.96 1.94
N VAL A 82 21.23 3.88 2.78
CA VAL A 82 20.44 4.93 3.44
C VAL A 82 21.28 6.20 3.35
N PRO A 83 20.69 7.41 3.24
CA PRO A 83 21.48 8.63 3.15
C PRO A 83 22.43 8.76 4.35
N THR A 84 23.68 9.11 4.07
CA THR A 84 24.82 8.97 5.00
C THR A 84 24.65 9.68 6.34
N GLU A 85 23.82 10.72 6.37
CA GLU A 85 23.50 11.49 7.56
C GLU A 85 22.55 10.75 8.53
N TYR A 86 21.83 9.71 8.08
CA TYR A 86 20.93 8.91 8.91
C TYR A 86 21.62 7.59 9.31
N SER A 87 21.97 7.46 10.59
CA SER A 87 22.76 6.32 11.09
C SER A 87 22.19 5.64 12.33
N LYS A 88 21.27 6.31 13.06
CA LYS A 88 20.63 5.72 14.24
C LYS A 88 19.45 4.86 13.80
N LEU A 89 19.51 3.57 14.11
CA LEU A 89 18.55 2.54 13.73
C LEU A 89 17.65 2.16 14.91
N SER A 90 16.36 1.94 14.64
CA SER A 90 15.43 1.30 15.58
C SER A 90 14.44 0.41 14.82
N TYR A 91 14.11 -0.73 15.41
CA TYR A 91 13.19 -1.72 14.86
C TYR A 91 11.98 -1.83 15.78
N TYR A 92 10.77 -1.68 15.25
CA TYR A 92 9.56 -1.81 16.03
C TYR A 92 8.35 -2.17 15.17
N SER A 93 7.31 -2.71 15.79
CA SER A 93 5.99 -2.84 15.16
C SER A 93 4.98 -1.92 15.81
N VAL A 94 3.93 -1.58 15.05
CA VAL A 94 2.70 -0.96 15.56
C VAL A 94 1.51 -1.84 15.14
N TRP A 95 0.50 -1.94 16.00
CA TRP A 95 -0.64 -2.85 15.82
C TRP A 95 -0.23 -4.32 15.57
N ASP A 96 0.95 -4.76 16.01
CA ASP A 96 1.54 -6.09 15.76
C ASP A 96 1.84 -6.46 14.29
N TYR A 97 1.21 -5.83 13.30
CA TYR A 97 1.30 -6.22 11.89
C TYR A 97 1.91 -5.15 10.96
N VAL A 98 2.23 -3.95 11.46
CA VAL A 98 2.99 -2.94 10.70
C VAL A 98 4.38 -2.83 11.29
N PHE A 99 5.36 -3.37 10.58
CA PHE A 99 6.77 -3.34 10.96
C PHE A 99 7.44 -2.09 10.44
N ARG A 100 8.42 -1.57 11.19
CA ARG A 100 9.08 -0.29 10.93
C ARG A 100 10.56 -0.35 11.25
N VAL A 101 11.34 0.19 10.33
CA VAL A 101 12.75 0.55 10.53
C VAL A 101 12.84 2.07 10.48
N SER A 102 13.25 2.68 11.59
CA SER A 102 13.50 4.13 11.65
C SER A 102 14.99 4.39 11.54
N TYR A 103 15.34 5.35 10.70
CA TYR A 103 16.68 5.87 10.52
C TYR A 103 16.67 7.34 10.94
N LYS A 104 17.49 7.73 11.91
CA LYS A 104 17.58 9.11 12.39
C LYS A 104 18.95 9.73 12.14
N ASN A 105 18.96 11.02 11.81
CA ASN A 105 20.17 11.83 11.73
C ASN A 105 20.48 12.54 13.06
N SER A 106 21.53 13.38 13.09
CA SER A 106 21.93 14.13 14.29
C SER A 106 20.93 15.20 14.72
N ASP A 107 20.04 15.62 13.82
CA ASP A 107 19.05 16.66 14.04
C ASP A 107 17.67 16.06 14.41
N ASP A 108 17.63 14.76 14.73
CA ASP A 108 16.43 13.98 15.02
C ASP A 108 15.41 13.92 13.87
N GLU A 109 15.80 14.28 12.64
CA GLU A 109 14.98 13.98 11.47
C GLU A 109 14.96 12.46 11.23
N GLU A 110 13.80 11.95 10.83
CA GLU A 110 13.56 10.52 10.67
C GLU A 110 13.20 10.19 9.21
N ILE A 111 13.84 9.15 8.68
CA ILE A 111 13.34 8.38 7.55
C ILE A 111 12.70 7.12 8.13
N LEU A 112 11.44 6.87 7.78
CA LEU A 112 10.71 5.71 8.26
C LEU A 112 10.42 4.76 7.10
N PHE A 113 10.99 3.57 7.16
CA PHE A 113 10.68 2.46 6.25
C PHE A 113 9.68 1.54 6.92
N SER A 114 8.48 1.41 6.36
CA SER A 114 7.40 0.61 6.92
C SER A 114 6.99 -0.51 5.98
N MET A 115 6.59 -1.65 6.53
CA MET A 115 6.11 -2.80 5.77
C MET A 115 4.98 -3.55 6.49
N SER A 116 4.08 -4.15 5.69
CA SER A 116 3.03 -5.03 6.18
C SER A 116 2.52 -5.93 5.06
N ASP A 117 2.20 -7.18 5.36
CA ASP A 117 1.47 -8.10 4.48
C ASP A 117 -0.05 -8.10 4.77
N GLN A 118 -0.46 -7.60 5.95
CA GLN A 118 -1.87 -7.60 6.40
C GLN A 118 -2.56 -6.23 6.25
N TYR A 119 -1.80 -5.13 6.26
CA TYR A 119 -2.35 -3.77 6.22
C TYR A 119 -2.19 -3.11 4.86
N ALA A 120 -3.24 -2.44 4.39
CA ALA A 120 -3.28 -1.86 3.04
C ALA A 120 -2.25 -0.74 2.84
N ASP A 121 -1.95 0.03 3.89
CA ASP A 121 -1.01 1.16 3.84
C ASP A 121 -0.17 1.26 5.13
N PRO A 122 1.05 0.71 5.17
CA PRO A 122 1.89 0.73 6.36
C PRO A 122 2.51 2.09 6.68
N SER A 123 2.29 3.13 5.85
CA SER A 123 2.95 4.43 6.01
C SER A 123 2.57 5.16 7.29
N GLY A 124 1.32 5.03 7.73
CA GLY A 124 0.75 5.89 8.76
C GLY A 124 0.67 7.37 8.36
N ASP A 125 0.85 7.68 7.07
CA ASP A 125 0.81 9.03 6.52
C ASP A 125 -0.46 9.20 5.67
N TYR A 126 -1.43 9.89 6.27
CA TYR A 126 -2.76 10.17 5.71
C TYR A 126 -2.87 11.60 5.16
N ASN A 127 -1.73 12.27 4.93
CA ASN A 127 -1.75 13.63 4.39
C ASN A 127 -2.13 13.63 2.90
N GLU A 128 -2.66 14.76 2.46
CA GLU A 128 -2.86 15.07 1.05
C GLU A 128 -1.58 15.67 0.46
N TYR A 129 -1.32 15.36 -0.82
CA TYR A 129 -0.14 15.83 -1.55
C TYR A 129 -0.55 16.51 -2.84
N SER A 130 0.10 17.63 -3.16
CA SER A 130 -0.18 18.36 -4.41
C SER A 130 0.27 17.62 -5.66
N ASN A 131 1.29 16.76 -5.56
CA ASN A 131 1.85 16.01 -6.67
C ASN A 131 1.92 14.51 -6.34
N THR A 132 1.51 13.68 -7.30
CA THR A 132 1.65 12.23 -7.22
C THR A 132 2.04 11.67 -8.58
N LYS A 133 3.09 10.86 -8.61
CA LYS A 133 3.59 10.20 -9.81
C LYS A 133 3.89 8.73 -9.54
N VAL A 134 3.78 7.91 -10.57
CA VAL A 134 4.23 6.51 -10.53
C VAL A 134 5.46 6.41 -11.41
N GLU A 135 6.57 5.92 -10.83
CA GLU A 135 7.83 5.68 -11.52
C GLU A 135 8.29 4.25 -11.26
N THR A 136 8.95 3.64 -12.23
CA THR A 136 9.52 2.30 -12.06
C THR A 136 10.93 2.43 -11.50
N VAL A 137 11.18 1.87 -10.32
CA VAL A 137 12.49 1.79 -9.67
C VAL A 137 12.96 0.35 -9.76
N GLY A 138 13.97 0.09 -10.61
CA GLY A 138 14.32 -1.28 -10.99
C GLY A 138 13.16 -1.92 -11.77
N ASP A 139 12.58 -2.99 -11.23
CA ASP A 139 11.41 -3.67 -11.79
C ASP A 139 10.13 -3.40 -10.98
N VAL A 140 10.18 -2.48 -10.00
CA VAL A 140 9.08 -2.21 -9.07
C VAL A 140 8.39 -0.89 -9.43
N PRO A 141 7.07 -0.88 -9.68
CA PRO A 141 6.32 0.37 -9.80
C PRO A 141 6.14 1.00 -8.41
N VAL A 142 6.66 2.21 -8.24
CA VAL A 142 6.61 2.98 -7.00
C VAL A 142 5.76 4.23 -7.20
N LYS A 143 4.79 4.45 -6.32
CA LYS A 143 4.01 5.69 -6.25
C LYS A 143 4.72 6.65 -5.31
N PHE A 144 5.14 7.80 -5.82
CA PHE A 144 5.69 8.91 -5.04
C PHE A 144 4.65 10.01 -4.91
N SER A 145 4.40 10.46 -3.68
CA SER A 145 3.56 11.61 -3.36
C SER A 145 4.39 12.68 -2.65
N THR A 146 4.35 13.93 -3.12
CA THR A 146 5.17 15.03 -2.59
C THR A 146 4.46 16.38 -2.77
N ASN A 147 4.88 17.38 -1.99
CA ASN A 147 4.38 18.75 -2.07
C ASN A 147 5.29 19.69 -2.88
N SER A 148 6.26 19.14 -3.62
CA SER A 148 7.13 19.91 -4.53
C SER A 148 7.11 19.36 -5.95
N ASP A 149 7.14 20.25 -6.94
CA ASP A 149 7.20 19.88 -8.36
C ASP A 149 8.61 19.44 -8.82
N ASP A 150 9.66 19.85 -8.09
CA ASP A 150 11.05 19.52 -8.40
C ASP A 150 11.58 18.29 -7.64
N ASN A 151 10.72 17.62 -6.86
CA ASN A 151 11.06 16.47 -6.01
C ASN A 151 12.11 16.72 -4.91
N THR A 152 12.37 17.98 -4.54
CA THR A 152 13.31 18.31 -3.45
C THR A 152 12.69 18.18 -2.06
N ALA A 153 11.36 18.29 -1.95
CA ALA A 153 10.66 18.05 -0.70
C ALA A 153 10.66 16.56 -0.33
N LYS A 154 10.49 16.29 0.97
CA LYS A 154 10.23 14.93 1.45
C LYS A 154 8.98 14.38 0.77
N CYS A 155 9.01 13.07 0.56
CA CYS A 155 7.97 12.36 -0.16
C CYS A 155 7.44 11.20 0.68
N LEU A 156 6.33 10.67 0.21
CA LEU A 156 5.79 9.39 0.60
C LEU A 156 5.87 8.46 -0.60
N ALA A 157 6.79 7.50 -0.52
CA ALA A 157 6.92 6.41 -1.49
C ALA A 157 6.07 5.22 -1.03
N ARG A 158 5.34 4.59 -1.96
CA ARG A 158 4.57 3.36 -1.70
C ARG A 158 4.74 2.37 -2.85
N TRP A 159 4.94 1.10 -2.53
CA TRP A 159 5.00 0.03 -3.51
C TRP A 159 4.57 -1.31 -2.92
N THR A 160 4.45 -2.32 -3.78
CA THR A 160 4.07 -3.68 -3.37
C THR A 160 4.89 -4.69 -4.16
N VAL A 161 5.51 -5.64 -3.46
CA VAL A 161 6.28 -6.75 -4.03
C VAL A 161 5.95 -8.01 -3.25
N GLY A 162 5.64 -9.11 -3.93
CA GLY A 162 5.41 -10.41 -3.29
C GLY A 162 4.23 -10.43 -2.31
N GLY A 163 3.25 -9.53 -2.47
CA GLY A 163 2.16 -9.39 -1.50
C GLY A 163 2.54 -8.63 -0.22
N ILE A 164 3.72 -8.03 -0.13
CA ILE A 164 4.09 -7.16 0.98
C ILE A 164 3.95 -5.72 0.50
N ARG A 165 3.25 -4.89 1.27
CA ARG A 165 3.17 -3.44 1.01
C ARG A 165 4.28 -2.76 1.78
N TYR A 166 4.88 -1.77 1.14
CA TYR A 166 6.00 -1.02 1.67
C TYR A 166 5.74 0.48 1.54
N SER A 167 6.36 1.25 2.43
CA SER A 167 6.43 2.70 2.30
C SER A 167 7.72 3.29 2.84
N ILE A 168 8.11 4.44 2.30
CA ILE A 168 9.14 5.31 2.89
C ILE A 168 8.55 6.70 3.08
N THR A 169 8.69 7.27 4.28
CA THR A 169 8.45 8.70 4.57
C THR A 169 9.73 9.37 5.05
N GLY A 170 9.77 10.70 5.03
CA GLY A 170 10.92 11.46 5.54
C GLY A 170 12.15 11.49 4.63
N ALA A 171 12.09 10.83 3.46
CA ALA A 171 13.12 10.87 2.42
C ALA A 171 12.66 11.73 1.22
N THR A 172 13.59 12.37 0.50
CA THR A 172 13.27 12.93 -0.83
C THR A 172 13.04 11.80 -1.84
N VAL A 173 12.48 12.10 -3.01
CA VAL A 173 12.25 11.07 -4.05
C VAL A 173 13.55 10.39 -4.46
N SER A 174 14.65 11.15 -4.59
CA SER A 174 15.96 10.57 -4.93
C SER A 174 16.46 9.64 -3.84
N GLN A 175 16.41 10.06 -2.56
CA GLN A 175 16.82 9.24 -1.42
C GLN A 175 16.00 7.95 -1.34
N ALA A 176 14.68 8.05 -1.45
CA ALA A 176 13.80 6.87 -1.45
C ALA A 176 14.07 5.94 -2.64
N THR A 177 14.37 6.49 -3.82
CA THR A 177 14.73 5.69 -5.00
C THR A 177 15.99 4.88 -4.77
N ASP A 178 17.04 5.48 -4.21
CA ASP A 178 18.30 4.79 -3.94
C ASP A 178 18.12 3.72 -2.85
N MET A 179 17.36 4.03 -1.79
CA MET A 179 16.97 3.07 -0.76
C MET A 179 16.25 1.85 -1.37
N ILE A 180 15.26 2.06 -2.24
CA ILE A 180 14.49 0.98 -2.89
C ILE A 180 15.38 0.13 -3.82
N LYS A 181 16.31 0.73 -4.57
CA LYS A 181 17.24 -0.03 -5.43
C LYS A 181 18.22 -0.90 -4.65
N SER A 182 18.46 -0.56 -3.39
CA SER A 182 19.43 -1.26 -2.53
C SER A 182 18.84 -2.48 -1.80
N MET A 183 17.52 -2.65 -1.86
CA MET A 183 16.82 -3.83 -1.34
C MET A 183 17.24 -5.04 -2.17
#